data_AF-A0A7S0ZAU2-F1
#
_entry.id   AF-A0A7S0ZAU2-F1
#
_cell.length_a   1.000
_cell.length_b   1.000
_cell.length_c   1.000
_cell.angle_alpha   90.00
_cell.angle_beta   90.00
_cell.angle_gamma   90.00
#
_symmetry.space_group_name_H-M   'P 1'
#
loop_
_entity.id
_entity.type
_entity.pdbx_description
1 polymer ?
#
loop_
_entity_poly.entity_id
_entity_poly.type
_entity_poly.pdbx_seq_one_letter_code
_entity_poly.pdbx_strand_id
1 'polypeptide(L)'
;SIIEELELSIYTYNIMVAFIGSVGNGLPCSAGSRVQSAVVCALTVPGSARSKISIPSDAVASVQKYATAPPSTYSSLAAASPDIGRTSIFTDGWDVVFEQVRKNVLGNAYLMEEEAADVMLAFSQLKGGNSTVREFVRSVGLGDTYRSRFFAPNSPYRFVELNFKHFLGRGPTQAEVSEHVQTLVNFGYEAEINSYIDSEEYAKLFGDHVVPATVFRGTYASSEEFNRMCKTNTKGASSDKAKKGLDMIATVAADLPTDAVDVARGLPGAVTRDLFTPMSGMYFTKLEKEAAEGGNVSPVGIKIGRKVSEAAPISSYTALATYDKVNKAPLIALADVKSEENSYVSVASQTVLPDMAAAAQMLRDCEKYKNKKQADPALWQKYFPKNRVNMAPYVSINDTKNDNTRSISVTLDKVTK
;
A
#
# COMPACT_ATOMS: atom_id res chain seq x y z
N SER A 1 -28.78 -11.54 -47.07
CA SER A 1 -27.79 -10.75 -47.84
C SER A 1 -27.00 -9.79 -46.96
N ILE A 2 -27.59 -8.91 -46.13
CA ILE A 2 -26.79 -7.95 -45.31
C ILE A 2 -25.99 -8.63 -44.17
N ILE A 3 -26.45 -9.78 -43.66
CA ILE A 3 -25.73 -10.53 -42.61
C ILE A 3 -24.55 -11.34 -43.18
N GLU A 4 -24.66 -11.83 -44.42
CA GLU A 4 -23.58 -12.56 -45.11
C GLU A 4 -22.42 -11.63 -45.55
N GLU A 5 -22.70 -10.36 -45.85
CA GLU A 5 -21.65 -9.37 -46.17
C GLU A 5 -20.81 -8.97 -44.94
N LEU A 6 -21.39 -9.03 -43.73
CA LEU A 6 -20.66 -8.74 -42.49
C LEU A 6 -19.73 -9.90 -42.09
N GLU A 7 -20.14 -11.15 -42.27
CA GLU A 7 -19.30 -12.32 -41.96
C GLU A 7 -18.09 -12.46 -42.91
N LEU A 8 -18.22 -12.08 -44.18
CA LEU A 8 -17.09 -12.04 -45.13
C LEU A 8 -16.06 -10.95 -44.79
N SER A 9 -16.49 -9.83 -44.18
CA SER A 9 -15.60 -8.73 -43.78
C SER A 9 -14.73 -9.10 -42.56
N ILE A 10 -15.27 -9.91 -41.65
CA ILE A 10 -14.57 -10.38 -40.44
C ILE A 10 -13.52 -11.46 -40.80
N TYR A 11 -13.82 -12.32 -41.78
CA TYR A 11 -12.87 -13.33 -42.26
C TYR A 11 -11.71 -12.75 -43.07
N THR A 12 -11.96 -11.69 -43.87
CA THR A 12 -10.89 -11.01 -44.63
C THR A 12 -9.96 -10.20 -43.74
N TYR A 13 -10.45 -9.63 -42.63
CA TYR A 13 -9.61 -8.94 -41.64
C TYR A 13 -8.69 -9.91 -40.86
N ASN A 14 -9.19 -11.09 -40.49
CA ASN A 14 -8.40 -12.10 -39.78
C ASN A 14 -7.28 -12.71 -40.65
N ILE A 15 -7.44 -12.74 -41.97
CA ILE A 15 -6.40 -13.23 -42.89
C ILE A 15 -5.30 -12.16 -43.10
N MET A 16 -5.62 -10.87 -43.07
CA MET A 16 -4.61 -9.80 -43.18
C MET A 16 -3.69 -9.70 -41.95
N VAL A 17 -4.20 -9.99 -40.74
CA VAL A 17 -3.37 -9.99 -39.51
C VAL A 17 -2.39 -11.18 -39.49
N ALA A 18 -2.73 -12.29 -40.16
CA ALA A 18 -1.84 -13.45 -40.29
C ALA A 18 -0.77 -13.29 -41.41
N PHE A 19 -0.96 -12.39 -42.39
CA PHE A 19 -0.08 -12.27 -43.55
C PHE A 19 1.13 -11.34 -43.37
N ILE A 20 1.16 -10.52 -42.31
CA ILE A 20 2.32 -9.65 -42.00
C ILE A 20 3.45 -10.45 -41.29
N GLY A 21 3.19 -11.70 -40.90
CA GLY A 21 4.16 -12.57 -40.21
C GLY A 21 5.12 -13.38 -41.09
N SER A 22 5.18 -13.16 -42.41
CA SER A 22 5.95 -14.05 -43.30
C SER A 22 6.61 -13.35 -44.49
N VAL A 23 7.57 -12.45 -44.23
CA VAL A 23 8.60 -12.09 -45.24
C VAL A 23 9.92 -11.75 -44.54
N GLY A 24 10.96 -12.57 -44.76
CA GLY A 24 12.34 -12.05 -44.84
C GLY A 24 13.36 -12.46 -43.77
N ASN A 25 13.76 -13.74 -43.80
CA ASN A 25 15.01 -14.36 -43.32
C ASN A 25 16.21 -13.45 -42.95
N GLY A 26 16.68 -13.60 -41.70
CA GLY A 26 18.05 -13.33 -41.25
C GLY A 26 18.46 -14.41 -40.24
N LEU A 27 19.68 -14.95 -40.36
CA LEU A 27 20.22 -16.11 -39.63
C LEU A 27 20.05 -16.07 -38.09
N PRO A 28 19.97 -17.23 -37.41
CA PRO A 28 20.02 -17.28 -35.96
C PRO A 28 21.48 -17.15 -35.49
N CYS A 29 21.89 -15.94 -35.08
CA CYS A 29 23.05 -15.80 -34.23
C CYS A 29 22.64 -16.13 -32.79
N SER A 30 23.25 -17.17 -32.23
CA SER A 30 23.09 -17.58 -30.84
C SER A 30 23.65 -16.51 -29.91
N ALA A 31 22.78 -15.65 -29.37
CA ALA A 31 23.09 -14.77 -28.25
C ALA A 31 22.35 -15.27 -27.00
N GLY A 32 23.09 -15.37 -25.89
CA GLY A 32 22.72 -16.11 -24.69
C GLY A 32 21.46 -15.62 -23.97
N SER A 33 20.93 -16.53 -23.14
CA SER A 33 19.78 -16.37 -22.25
C SER A 33 19.98 -15.27 -21.19
N ARG A 34 19.86 -14.01 -21.58
CA ARG A 34 19.74 -12.86 -20.67
C ARG A 34 19.31 -11.64 -21.47
N VAL A 35 18.00 -11.54 -21.73
CA VAL A 35 17.15 -10.34 -21.98
C VAL A 35 15.86 -10.91 -22.59
N GLN A 36 15.02 -11.50 -21.75
CA GLN A 36 13.62 -11.82 -22.08
C GLN A 36 12.73 -11.36 -20.92
N SER A 37 12.93 -10.12 -20.48
CA SER A 37 11.83 -9.27 -20.06
C SER A 37 11.68 -8.23 -21.15
N ALA A 38 11.21 -8.67 -22.31
CA ALA A 38 10.81 -7.73 -23.35
C ALA A 38 9.52 -7.07 -22.83
N VAL A 39 9.62 -5.81 -22.40
CA VAL A 39 8.47 -4.91 -22.42
C VAL A 39 7.96 -4.96 -23.86
N VAL A 40 6.88 -5.71 -24.09
CA VAL A 40 6.12 -5.63 -25.34
C VAL A 40 5.42 -4.28 -25.31
N CYS A 41 6.19 -3.21 -25.46
CA CYS A 41 5.70 -1.94 -25.93
C CYS A 41 5.37 -2.20 -27.41
N ALA A 42 4.18 -2.72 -27.67
CA ALA A 42 3.63 -2.71 -29.01
C ALA A 42 3.81 -1.28 -29.54
N LEU A 43 4.55 -1.12 -30.64
CA LEU A 43 4.75 0.17 -31.29
C LEU A 43 3.37 0.70 -31.68
N THR A 44 2.79 1.54 -30.84
CA THR A 44 1.48 2.13 -31.07
C THR A 44 1.58 3.13 -32.21
N VAL A 45 0.49 3.22 -32.97
CA VAL A 45 0.36 4.20 -34.06
C VAL A 45 0.48 5.61 -33.47
N PRO A 46 1.18 6.54 -34.16
CA PRO A 46 1.19 7.95 -33.75
C PRO A 46 -0.24 8.48 -33.57
N GLY A 47 -0.49 9.20 -32.47
CA GLY A 47 -1.80 9.77 -32.14
C GLY A 47 -2.77 8.81 -31.45
N SER A 48 -2.30 7.70 -30.89
CA SER A 48 -3.15 6.80 -30.10
C SER A 48 -3.57 7.42 -28.75
N ALA A 49 -4.87 7.44 -28.47
CA ALA A 49 -5.42 7.92 -27.20
C ALA A 49 -5.48 6.84 -26.11
N ARG A 50 -5.69 5.59 -26.53
CA ARG A 50 -5.87 4.42 -25.66
C ARG A 50 -5.11 3.24 -26.26
N SER A 51 -4.22 2.63 -25.49
CA SER A 51 -3.48 1.44 -25.93
C SER A 51 -4.27 0.14 -25.75
N LYS A 52 -5.13 0.07 -24.73
CA LYS A 52 -5.98 -1.09 -24.44
C LYS A 52 -7.45 -0.70 -24.49
N ILE A 53 -8.25 -1.48 -25.21
CA ILE A 53 -9.72 -1.31 -25.26
C ILE A 53 -10.28 -2.05 -24.05
N SER A 54 -10.64 -1.32 -23.00
CA SER A 54 -11.32 -1.88 -21.82
C SER A 54 -12.82 -1.63 -21.88
N ILE A 55 -13.24 -0.51 -22.48
CA ILE A 55 -14.64 -0.15 -22.71
C ILE A 55 -14.83 0.07 -24.23
N PRO A 56 -15.98 -0.29 -24.83
CA PRO A 56 -16.22 -0.10 -26.27
C PRO A 56 -16.03 1.35 -26.76
N SER A 57 -16.23 2.34 -25.90
CA SER A 57 -15.99 3.75 -26.23
C SER A 57 -14.53 4.10 -26.51
N ASP A 58 -13.57 3.32 -25.99
CA ASP A 58 -12.14 3.58 -26.18
C ASP A 58 -11.71 3.36 -27.63
N ALA A 59 -12.37 2.45 -28.36
CA ALA A 59 -12.07 2.17 -29.76
C ALA A 59 -12.34 3.37 -30.69
N VAL A 60 -13.19 4.30 -30.26
CA VAL A 60 -13.57 5.50 -31.02
C VAL A 60 -13.01 6.77 -30.37
N ALA A 61 -12.35 6.66 -29.21
CA ALA A 61 -11.86 7.81 -28.46
C ALA A 61 -10.68 8.49 -29.17
N SER A 62 -10.84 9.78 -29.47
CA SER A 62 -9.75 10.64 -29.95
C SER A 62 -8.98 11.25 -28.78
N VAL A 63 -7.68 11.48 -28.96
CA VAL A 63 -6.83 12.19 -27.99
C VAL A 63 -7.43 13.57 -27.68
N GLN A 64 -7.47 13.95 -26.40
CA GLN A 64 -7.90 15.31 -26.02
C GLN A 64 -7.03 16.37 -26.70
N LYS A 65 -7.63 17.42 -27.26
CA LYS A 65 -6.86 18.50 -27.91
C LYS A 65 -6.11 19.40 -26.92
N TYR A 66 -6.64 19.52 -25.71
CA TYR A 66 -6.14 20.40 -24.66
C TYR A 66 -6.03 19.64 -23.35
N ALA A 67 -5.22 20.15 -22.43
CA ALA A 67 -5.15 19.62 -21.08
C ALA A 67 -6.52 19.73 -20.39
N THR A 68 -6.84 18.74 -19.56
CA THR A 68 -8.04 18.75 -18.74
C THR A 68 -8.01 19.96 -17.79
N ALA A 69 -9.17 20.57 -17.52
CA ALA A 69 -9.28 21.68 -16.58
C ALA A 69 -9.10 21.20 -15.12
N PRO A 70 -8.63 22.04 -14.19
CA PRO A 70 -8.69 21.71 -12.76
C PRO A 70 -10.16 21.50 -12.31
N PRO A 71 -10.38 20.79 -11.19
CA PRO A 71 -11.73 20.61 -10.65
C PRO A 71 -12.39 21.98 -10.40
N SER A 72 -13.68 22.09 -10.72
CA SER A 72 -14.43 23.36 -10.61
C SER A 72 -14.70 23.79 -9.17
N THR A 73 -14.51 22.88 -8.21
CA THR A 73 -14.71 23.14 -6.79
C THR A 73 -13.62 24.07 -6.25
N TYR A 74 -14.04 25.05 -5.44
CA TYR A 74 -13.11 25.98 -4.80
C TYR A 74 -12.23 25.29 -3.73
N SER A 75 -10.92 25.53 -3.78
CA SER A 75 -9.94 25.08 -2.80
C SER A 75 -8.97 26.20 -2.44
N SER A 76 -9.02 26.67 -1.19
CA SER A 76 -8.09 27.69 -0.68
C SER A 76 -6.63 27.21 -0.70
N LEU A 77 -6.41 25.90 -0.51
CA LEU A 77 -5.09 25.28 -0.55
C LEU A 77 -4.49 25.24 -1.96
N ALA A 78 -5.33 25.01 -2.97
CA ALA A 78 -4.88 25.06 -4.37
C ALA A 78 -4.52 26.51 -4.78
N ALA A 79 -5.31 27.49 -4.33
CA ALA A 79 -5.03 28.90 -4.59
C ALA A 79 -3.75 29.40 -3.90
N ALA A 80 -3.46 28.91 -2.70
CA ALA A 80 -2.24 29.27 -1.95
C ALA A 80 -0.95 28.72 -2.58
N SER A 81 -1.05 27.88 -3.61
CA SER A 81 0.10 27.29 -4.27
C SER A 81 -0.24 26.89 -5.71
N PRO A 82 -0.34 27.87 -6.63
CA PRO A 82 -0.76 27.64 -8.01
C PRO A 82 0.17 26.68 -8.79
N ASP A 83 1.44 26.56 -8.37
CA ASP A 83 2.47 25.77 -9.04
C ASP A 83 2.68 24.36 -8.45
N ILE A 84 1.84 23.91 -7.51
CA ILE A 84 1.96 22.53 -7.01
C ILE A 84 1.43 21.56 -8.08
N GLY A 85 2.36 21.02 -8.85
CA GLY A 85 2.25 19.69 -9.45
C GLY A 85 1.35 19.53 -10.66
N ARG A 86 0.60 20.55 -11.08
CA ARG A 86 -0.18 20.46 -12.34
C ARG A 86 0.69 20.77 -13.55
N THR A 87 1.62 19.88 -13.83
CA THR A 87 2.49 19.98 -15.01
C THR A 87 1.77 19.43 -16.23
N SER A 88 1.75 20.22 -17.31
CA SER A 88 1.10 19.86 -18.56
C SER A 88 2.09 19.88 -19.71
N ILE A 89 1.91 18.97 -20.66
CA ILE A 89 2.77 18.87 -21.85
C ILE A 89 2.75 20.12 -22.74
N PHE A 90 1.71 20.95 -22.65
CA PHE A 90 1.54 22.13 -23.50
C PHE A 90 2.21 23.39 -22.93
N THR A 91 2.23 23.51 -21.61
CA THR A 91 2.76 24.69 -20.91
C THR A 91 4.23 24.52 -20.56
N ASP A 92 4.65 23.28 -20.28
CA ASP A 92 5.93 23.00 -19.65
C ASP A 92 6.86 22.25 -20.61
N GLY A 93 8.17 22.46 -20.44
CA GLY A 93 9.19 21.76 -21.24
C GLY A 93 9.24 20.26 -20.94
N TRP A 94 9.72 19.48 -21.91
CA TRP A 94 9.86 18.01 -21.79
C TRP A 94 10.64 17.56 -20.55
N ASP A 95 11.71 18.26 -20.20
CA ASP A 95 12.55 17.92 -19.05
C ASP A 95 11.79 18.12 -17.72
N VAL A 96 10.92 19.13 -17.65
CA VAL A 96 10.06 19.38 -16.48
C VAL A 96 9.04 18.25 -16.34
N VAL A 97 8.41 17.83 -17.44
CA VAL A 97 7.45 16.70 -17.44
C VAL A 97 8.13 15.42 -16.94
N PHE A 98 9.33 15.11 -17.44
CA PHE A 98 10.10 13.94 -17.03
C PHE A 98 10.44 13.97 -15.53
N GLU A 99 10.94 15.10 -15.04
CA GLU A 99 11.28 15.31 -13.64
C GLU A 99 10.06 15.18 -12.71
N GLN A 100 8.89 15.66 -13.14
CA GLN A 100 7.65 15.54 -12.36
C GLN A 100 7.13 14.10 -12.33
N VAL A 101 7.23 13.36 -13.43
CA VAL A 101 6.91 11.92 -13.44
C VAL A 101 7.85 11.15 -12.51
N ARG A 102 9.15 11.47 -12.50
CA ARG A 102 10.10 10.87 -11.54
C ARG A 102 9.74 11.19 -10.08
N LYS A 103 9.34 12.43 -9.79
CA LYS A 103 8.98 12.84 -8.43
C LYS A 103 7.68 12.20 -7.95
N ASN A 104 6.64 12.17 -8.79
CA ASN A 104 5.30 11.76 -8.39
C ASN A 104 5.10 10.25 -8.59
N VAL A 105 5.28 9.75 -9.82
CA VAL A 105 5.01 8.35 -10.17
C VAL A 105 6.07 7.42 -9.58
N LEU A 106 7.35 7.83 -9.61
CA LEU A 106 8.44 7.04 -9.04
C LEU A 106 8.79 7.41 -7.59
N GLY A 107 7.94 8.18 -6.90
CA GLY A 107 8.11 8.44 -5.47
C GLY A 107 9.42 9.11 -5.10
N ASN A 108 9.89 10.03 -5.96
CA ASN A 108 11.19 10.68 -5.85
C ASN A 108 12.34 9.67 -5.73
N ALA A 109 12.29 8.62 -6.56
CA ALA A 109 13.37 7.66 -6.68
C ALA A 109 14.55 8.26 -7.45
N TYR A 110 15.75 8.05 -6.93
CA TYR A 110 16.98 8.24 -7.69
C TYR A 110 17.10 7.12 -8.71
N LEU A 111 16.99 7.48 -9.99
CA LEU A 111 17.25 6.63 -11.14
C LEU A 111 18.65 6.94 -11.66
N MET A 112 19.47 5.91 -11.81
CA MET A 112 20.74 6.01 -12.53
C MET A 112 20.49 5.82 -14.03
N GLU A 113 21.40 6.28 -14.88
CA GLU A 113 21.22 6.30 -16.34
C GLU A 113 20.91 4.90 -16.92
N GLU A 114 21.55 3.85 -16.40
CA GLU A 114 21.34 2.46 -16.86
C GLU A 114 19.97 1.91 -16.44
N GLU A 115 19.55 2.15 -15.19
CA GLU A 115 18.27 1.67 -14.66
C GLU A 115 17.07 2.42 -15.27
N ALA A 116 17.32 3.59 -15.85
CA ALA A 116 16.32 4.43 -16.48
C ALA A 116 16.03 4.03 -17.94
N ALA A 117 16.72 3.04 -18.51
CA ALA A 117 16.60 2.69 -19.93
C ALA A 117 15.14 2.46 -20.38
N ASP A 118 14.37 1.69 -19.59
CA ASP A 118 12.95 1.41 -19.88
C ASP A 118 12.10 2.68 -19.86
N VAL A 119 12.32 3.54 -18.85
CA VAL A 119 11.61 4.81 -18.67
C VAL A 119 11.99 5.80 -19.79
N MET A 120 13.25 5.80 -20.22
CA MET A 120 13.75 6.65 -21.31
C MET A 120 13.18 6.22 -22.66
N LEU A 121 13.04 4.91 -22.91
CA LEU A 121 12.40 4.40 -24.11
C LEU A 121 10.95 4.88 -24.20
N ALA A 122 10.19 4.73 -23.12
CA ALA A 122 8.82 5.21 -23.03
C ALA A 122 8.71 6.74 -23.19
N PHE A 123 9.69 7.48 -22.66
CA PHE A 123 9.75 8.94 -22.80
C PHE A 123 10.05 9.39 -24.25
N SER A 124 10.87 8.63 -24.98
CA SER A 124 11.10 8.87 -26.41
C SER A 124 9.81 8.70 -27.23
N GLN A 125 9.00 7.70 -26.92
CA GLN A 125 7.69 7.49 -27.56
C GLN A 125 6.70 8.62 -27.26
N LEU A 126 6.73 9.16 -26.04
CA LEU A 126 5.94 10.34 -25.66
C LEU A 126 6.35 11.56 -26.48
N LYS A 127 7.65 11.80 -26.68
CA LYS A 127 8.17 12.87 -27.55
C LYS A 127 7.78 12.70 -29.01
N GLY A 128 7.72 11.45 -29.48
CA GLY A 128 7.29 11.09 -30.84
C GLY A 128 5.78 11.21 -31.08
N GLY A 129 4.97 11.42 -30.03
CA GLY A 129 3.51 11.48 -30.13
C GLY A 129 2.85 10.12 -30.34
N ASN A 130 3.57 9.02 -30.11
CA ASN A 130 3.04 7.65 -30.15
C ASN A 130 2.20 7.31 -28.91
N SER A 131 2.47 8.00 -27.81
CA SER A 131 1.84 7.80 -26.50
C SER A 131 1.46 9.14 -25.90
N THR A 132 0.34 9.20 -25.18
CA THR A 132 -0.05 10.35 -24.35
C THR A 132 0.65 10.30 -22.99
N VAL A 133 0.55 11.35 -22.17
CA VAL A 133 1.13 11.34 -20.81
C VAL A 133 0.51 10.23 -19.96
N ARG A 134 -0.79 9.98 -20.12
CA ARG A 134 -1.48 8.84 -19.50
C ARG A 134 -0.85 7.50 -19.87
N GLU A 135 -0.64 7.27 -21.17
CA GLU A 135 -0.04 6.02 -21.66
C GLU A 135 1.43 5.90 -21.26
N PHE A 136 2.14 7.02 -21.20
CA PHE A 136 3.49 7.07 -20.66
C PHE A 136 3.52 6.62 -19.19
N VAL A 137 2.64 7.17 -18.34
CA VAL A 137 2.54 6.74 -16.94
C VAL A 137 2.19 5.25 -16.82
N ARG A 138 1.33 4.73 -17.71
CA ARG A 138 1.03 3.29 -17.78
C ARG A 138 2.26 2.46 -18.10
N SER A 139 3.02 2.85 -19.13
CA SER A 139 4.26 2.15 -19.49
C SER A 139 5.31 2.19 -18.37
N VAL A 140 5.40 3.30 -17.63
CA VAL A 140 6.29 3.43 -16.47
C VAL A 140 5.85 2.52 -15.33
N GLY A 141 4.55 2.45 -15.02
CA GLY A 141 4.00 1.56 -14.00
C GLY A 141 4.17 0.07 -14.35
N LEU A 142 4.05 -0.28 -15.62
CA LEU A 142 4.25 -1.65 -16.10
C LEU A 142 5.73 -2.06 -16.24
N GLY A 143 6.64 -1.10 -16.32
CA GLY A 143 8.07 -1.33 -16.48
C GLY A 143 8.75 -2.03 -15.29
N ASP A 144 9.86 -2.70 -15.57
CA ASP A 144 10.62 -3.46 -14.57
C ASP A 144 11.22 -2.57 -13.48
N THR A 145 11.54 -1.31 -13.80
CA THR A 145 12.02 -0.31 -12.83
C THR A 145 11.00 -0.06 -11.71
N TYR A 146 9.71 0.02 -12.03
CA TYR A 146 8.65 0.22 -11.03
C TYR A 146 8.42 -1.05 -10.22
N ARG A 147 8.33 -2.19 -10.92
CA ARG A 147 8.08 -3.51 -10.32
C ARG A 147 9.16 -3.91 -9.32
N SER A 148 10.44 -3.74 -9.66
CA SER A 148 11.57 -4.09 -8.79
C SER A 148 11.64 -3.24 -7.51
N ARG A 149 11.12 -2.01 -7.54
CA ARG A 149 11.20 -1.06 -6.43
C ARG A 149 9.97 -1.06 -5.54
N PHE A 150 8.77 -1.21 -6.12
CA PHE A 150 7.53 -1.06 -5.37
C PHE A 150 6.77 -2.35 -5.19
N PHE A 151 6.85 -3.30 -6.13
CA PHE A 151 6.11 -4.56 -6.04
C PHE A 151 6.92 -5.63 -5.30
N ALA A 152 8.16 -5.89 -5.72
CA ALA A 152 8.97 -6.99 -5.16
C ALA A 152 9.34 -6.84 -3.66
N PRO A 153 9.72 -5.65 -3.13
CA PRO A 153 10.16 -5.54 -1.75
C PRO A 153 9.04 -5.23 -0.74
N ASN A 154 7.84 -4.90 -1.19
CA ASN A 154 6.75 -4.42 -0.33
C ASN A 154 5.65 -5.45 -0.15
N SER A 155 4.93 -5.33 0.97
CA SER A 155 3.68 -6.05 1.20
C SER A 155 2.61 -5.62 0.18
N PRO A 156 1.68 -6.51 -0.24
CA PRO A 156 0.57 -6.16 -1.12
C PRO A 156 -0.24 -4.95 -0.63
N TYR A 157 -0.44 -4.80 0.67
CA TYR A 157 -1.12 -3.64 1.25
C TYR A 157 -0.33 -2.34 1.01
N ARG A 158 0.99 -2.38 1.25
CA ARG A 158 1.86 -1.22 1.03
C ARG A 158 1.93 -0.85 -0.45
N PHE A 159 1.99 -1.86 -1.32
CA PHE A 159 2.02 -1.68 -2.75
C PHE A 159 0.77 -0.94 -3.25
N VAL A 160 -0.43 -1.37 -2.82
CA VAL A 160 -1.68 -0.67 -3.15
C VAL A 160 -1.67 0.77 -2.62
N GLU A 161 -1.26 1.00 -1.36
CA GLU A 161 -1.13 2.37 -0.82
C GLU A 161 -0.23 3.27 -1.68
N LEU A 162 0.89 2.74 -2.16
CA LEU A 162 1.82 3.46 -3.03
C LEU A 162 1.21 3.72 -4.42
N ASN A 163 0.46 2.77 -4.99
CA ASN A 163 -0.20 2.95 -6.28
C ASN A 163 -1.21 4.11 -6.25
N PHE A 164 -2.01 4.20 -5.18
CA PHE A 164 -2.92 5.34 -4.95
C PHE A 164 -2.17 6.68 -4.84
N LYS A 165 -0.99 6.68 -4.21
CA LYS A 165 -0.13 7.86 -4.15
C LYS A 165 0.44 8.23 -5.53
N HIS A 166 0.99 7.27 -6.26
CA HIS A 166 1.73 7.49 -7.51
C HIS A 166 0.83 7.85 -8.69
N PHE A 167 -0.32 7.18 -8.83
CA PHE A 167 -1.22 7.36 -9.98
C PHE A 167 -2.37 8.33 -9.70
N LEU A 168 -2.92 8.32 -8.48
CA LEU A 168 -4.09 9.14 -8.12
C LEU A 168 -3.76 10.31 -7.19
N GLY A 169 -2.57 10.33 -6.57
CA GLY A 169 -2.13 11.42 -5.70
C GLY A 169 -2.83 11.47 -4.34
N ARG A 170 -3.53 10.41 -3.92
CA ARG A 170 -4.31 10.36 -2.66
C ARG A 170 -4.07 9.09 -1.85
N GLY A 171 -4.69 9.02 -0.66
CA GLY A 171 -4.71 7.81 0.16
C GLY A 171 -6.00 6.99 -0.04
N PRO A 172 -5.95 5.64 0.03
CA PRO A 172 -7.12 4.80 -0.17
C PRO A 172 -8.02 4.65 1.06
N THR A 173 -9.21 4.09 0.82
CA THR A 173 -10.13 3.54 1.82
C THR A 173 -9.96 2.02 1.96
N GLN A 174 -10.41 1.44 3.08
CA GLN A 174 -10.28 0.00 3.30
C GLN A 174 -11.01 -0.85 2.24
N ALA A 175 -12.15 -0.36 1.76
CA ALA A 175 -12.91 -1.03 0.70
C ALA A 175 -12.12 -1.07 -0.61
N GLU A 176 -11.54 0.06 -1.03
CA GLU A 176 -10.69 0.16 -2.22
C GLU A 176 -9.45 -0.74 -2.09
N VAL A 177 -8.79 -0.76 -0.92
CA VAL A 177 -7.63 -1.64 -0.71
C VAL A 177 -8.02 -3.11 -0.87
N SER A 178 -9.15 -3.54 -0.31
CA SER A 178 -9.63 -4.91 -0.46
C SER A 178 -9.87 -5.28 -1.94
N GLU A 179 -10.48 -4.39 -2.71
CA GLU A 179 -10.77 -4.59 -4.14
C GLU A 179 -9.49 -4.70 -4.98
N HIS A 180 -8.52 -3.80 -4.79
CA HIS A 180 -7.26 -3.85 -5.52
C HIS A 180 -6.38 -5.04 -5.13
N VAL A 181 -6.38 -5.43 -3.84
CA VAL A 181 -5.69 -6.66 -3.41
C VAL A 181 -6.32 -7.90 -4.04
N GLN A 182 -7.66 -7.97 -4.13
CA GLN A 182 -8.34 -9.06 -4.85
C GLN A 182 -8.01 -9.06 -6.34
N THR A 183 -7.96 -7.89 -6.96
CA THR A 183 -7.58 -7.74 -8.38
C THR A 183 -6.16 -8.24 -8.63
N LEU A 184 -5.22 -7.90 -7.73
CA LEU A 184 -3.83 -8.35 -7.78
C LEU A 184 -3.73 -9.87 -7.68
N VAL A 185 -4.48 -10.49 -6.77
CA VAL A 185 -4.49 -11.95 -6.58
C VAL A 185 -5.12 -12.68 -7.77
N ASN A 186 -6.24 -12.17 -8.31
CA ASN A 186 -7.02 -12.87 -9.32
C ASN A 186 -6.53 -12.63 -10.76
N PHE A 187 -6.10 -11.41 -11.07
CA PHE A 187 -5.77 -10.97 -12.43
C PHE A 187 -4.30 -10.57 -12.61
N GLY A 188 -3.52 -10.52 -11.52
CA GLY A 188 -2.09 -10.23 -11.55
C GLY A 188 -1.75 -8.74 -11.63
N TYR A 189 -0.45 -8.48 -11.83
CA TYR A 189 0.15 -7.15 -11.73
C TYR A 189 -0.34 -6.16 -12.80
N GLU A 190 -0.37 -6.58 -14.07
CA GLU A 190 -0.73 -5.68 -15.16
C GLU A 190 -2.18 -5.21 -15.07
N ALA A 191 -3.09 -6.09 -14.65
CA ALA A 191 -4.50 -5.75 -14.46
C ALA A 191 -4.69 -4.73 -13.33
N GLU A 192 -3.92 -4.88 -12.25
CA GLU A 192 -3.98 -3.97 -11.10
C GLU A 192 -3.50 -2.56 -11.49
N ILE A 193 -2.38 -2.41 -12.19
CA ILE A 193 -1.91 -1.09 -12.67
C ILE A 193 -2.91 -0.45 -13.65
N ASN A 194 -3.46 -1.23 -14.58
CA ASN A 194 -4.44 -0.72 -15.54
C ASN A 194 -5.72 -0.23 -14.86
N SER A 195 -6.15 -0.86 -13.76
CA SER A 195 -7.36 -0.46 -13.02
C SER A 195 -7.31 1.00 -12.52
N TYR A 196 -6.14 1.51 -12.13
CA TYR A 196 -6.00 2.90 -11.68
C TYR A 196 -6.07 3.89 -12.83
N ILE A 197 -5.43 3.58 -13.95
CA ILE A 197 -5.27 4.51 -15.09
C ILE A 197 -6.54 4.57 -15.94
N ASP A 198 -7.26 3.45 -16.02
CA ASP A 198 -8.54 3.36 -16.72
C ASP A 198 -9.71 3.85 -15.86
N SER A 199 -9.47 4.18 -14.60
CA SER A 199 -10.49 4.73 -13.71
C SER A 199 -11.04 6.08 -14.21
N GLU A 200 -12.33 6.30 -13.97
CA GLU A 200 -12.95 7.61 -14.23
C GLU A 200 -12.31 8.73 -13.39
N GLU A 201 -11.79 8.39 -12.21
CA GLU A 201 -11.12 9.36 -11.33
C GLU A 201 -9.87 9.93 -12.01
N TYR A 202 -9.01 9.08 -12.56
CA TYR A 202 -7.82 9.50 -13.29
C TYR A 202 -8.19 10.36 -14.51
N ALA A 203 -9.25 9.97 -15.24
CA ALA A 203 -9.77 10.72 -16.38
C ALA A 203 -10.27 12.13 -16.04
N LYS A 204 -11.01 12.27 -14.94
CA LYS A 204 -11.58 13.56 -14.53
C LYS A 204 -10.52 14.54 -14.01
N LEU A 205 -9.42 14.04 -13.43
CA LEU A 205 -8.41 14.90 -12.79
C LEU A 205 -7.27 15.31 -13.73
N PHE A 206 -6.73 14.32 -14.43
CA PHE A 206 -5.49 14.46 -15.21
C PHE A 206 -5.77 14.36 -16.71
N GLY A 207 -6.72 13.52 -17.11
CA GLY A 207 -7.03 13.29 -18.53
C GLY A 207 -5.87 12.60 -19.26
N ASP A 208 -5.51 13.11 -20.44
CA ASP A 208 -4.47 12.51 -21.29
C ASP A 208 -3.10 13.22 -21.20
N HIS A 209 -3.07 14.48 -20.77
CA HIS A 209 -1.92 15.39 -20.96
C HIS A 209 -1.32 15.99 -19.69
N VAL A 210 -1.92 15.71 -18.53
CA VAL A 210 -1.47 16.23 -17.24
C VAL A 210 -0.76 15.11 -16.48
N VAL A 211 0.39 15.44 -15.89
CA VAL A 211 1.15 14.50 -15.05
C VAL A 211 0.40 14.26 -13.73
N PRO A 212 0.30 13.01 -13.25
CA PRO A 212 -0.28 12.71 -11.94
C PRO A 212 0.41 13.49 -10.83
N ALA A 213 -0.40 14.13 -9.99
CA ALA A 213 0.07 14.92 -8.86
C ALA A 213 -1.01 14.98 -7.79
N THR A 214 -0.66 15.52 -6.63
CA THR A 214 -1.59 15.70 -5.53
C THR A 214 -2.52 16.88 -5.83
N VAL A 215 -3.83 16.61 -5.88
CA VAL A 215 -4.83 17.63 -6.24
C VAL A 215 -5.66 18.01 -5.02
N PHE A 216 -5.55 19.26 -4.58
CA PHE A 216 -6.39 19.80 -3.52
C PHE A 216 -7.75 20.24 -4.07
N ARG A 217 -8.78 19.38 -3.95
CA ARG A 217 -10.10 19.56 -4.57
C ARG A 217 -11.06 20.48 -3.83
N GLY A 218 -10.74 20.85 -2.58
CA GLY A 218 -11.64 21.62 -1.72
C GLY A 218 -12.63 20.72 -1.00
N THR A 219 -13.76 20.40 -1.64
CA THR A 219 -14.74 19.46 -1.07
C THR A 219 -14.35 18.02 -1.37
N TYR A 220 -14.31 17.18 -0.34
CA TYR A 220 -14.06 15.74 -0.42
C TYR A 220 -15.30 14.96 0.03
N ALA A 221 -15.38 13.68 -0.32
CA ALA A 221 -16.48 12.84 0.13
C ALA A 221 -16.40 12.57 1.65
N SER A 222 -15.17 12.47 2.18
CA SER A 222 -14.93 12.36 3.61
C SER A 222 -13.75 13.24 4.06
N SER A 223 -13.76 13.66 5.34
CA SER A 223 -12.64 14.41 5.92
C SER A 223 -11.35 13.57 5.97
N GLU A 224 -11.48 12.26 6.24
CA GLU A 224 -10.32 11.36 6.30
C GLU A 224 -9.67 11.12 4.94
N GLU A 225 -10.41 11.19 3.83
CA GLU A 225 -9.83 11.13 2.49
C GLU A 225 -8.79 12.24 2.27
N PHE A 226 -9.13 13.47 2.66
CA PHE A 226 -8.21 14.60 2.63
C PHE A 226 -7.02 14.40 3.56
N ASN A 227 -7.27 13.95 4.79
CA ASN A 227 -6.20 13.78 5.76
C ASN A 227 -5.21 12.68 5.34
N ARG A 228 -5.71 11.56 4.80
CA ARG A 228 -4.91 10.46 4.27
C ARG A 228 -4.10 10.91 3.05
N MET A 229 -4.70 11.68 2.15
CA MET A 229 -4.00 12.30 1.01
C MET A 229 -2.83 13.20 1.48
N CYS A 230 -3.02 13.98 2.53
CA CYS A 230 -1.92 14.78 3.10
C CYS A 230 -0.82 13.88 3.68
N LYS A 231 -1.19 12.84 4.44
CA LYS A 231 -0.23 11.91 5.06
C LYS A 231 0.61 11.14 4.04
N THR A 232 0.02 10.67 2.93
CA THR A 232 0.76 9.93 1.89
C THR A 232 1.79 10.81 1.17
N ASN A 233 1.53 12.12 1.12
CA ASN A 233 2.28 13.05 0.29
C ASN A 233 3.15 14.00 1.12
N THR A 234 4.16 13.44 1.80
CA THR A 234 5.15 14.24 2.54
C THR A 234 6.15 14.91 1.59
N LYS A 235 6.31 16.23 1.67
CA LYS A 235 7.03 17.03 0.67
C LYS A 235 8.57 16.98 0.72
N GLY A 236 9.17 17.37 -0.40
CA GLY A 236 10.47 18.08 -0.51
C GLY A 236 11.71 17.20 -0.60
N ALA A 237 11.88 16.26 0.33
CA ALA A 237 13.07 15.41 0.42
C ALA A 237 12.76 13.97 0.86
N SER A 238 11.50 13.56 0.77
CA SER A 238 11.10 12.18 1.05
C SER A 238 11.30 11.30 -0.18
N SER A 239 11.51 10.01 0.04
CA SER A 239 11.52 8.98 -1.01
C SER A 239 10.82 7.74 -0.51
N ASP A 240 9.98 7.14 -1.36
CA ASP A 240 9.19 5.96 -0.99
C ASP A 240 10.04 4.69 -0.83
N LYS A 241 11.28 4.69 -1.33
CA LYS A 241 12.27 3.62 -1.10
C LYS A 241 12.68 3.50 0.38
N ALA A 242 12.70 4.62 1.11
CA ALA A 242 13.27 4.63 2.47
C ALA A 242 12.35 3.98 3.51
N LYS A 243 11.03 3.98 3.25
CA LYS A 243 10.02 3.49 4.19
C LYS A 243 9.54 2.11 3.77
N LYS A 244 9.77 1.10 4.63
CA LYS A 244 9.33 -0.28 4.39
C LYS A 244 8.09 -0.67 5.20
N GLY A 245 7.73 0.13 6.20
CA GLY A 245 6.53 -0.08 7.01
C GLY A 245 5.23 0.23 6.26
N LEU A 246 4.11 -0.25 6.81
CA LEU A 246 2.78 0.14 6.36
C LEU A 246 2.44 1.52 6.93
N ASP A 247 2.73 2.58 6.17
CA ASP A 247 2.56 3.97 6.62
C ASP A 247 1.12 4.26 7.09
N MET A 248 0.12 3.63 6.47
CA MET A 248 -1.29 3.92 6.72
C MET A 248 -2.11 2.80 7.37
N ILE A 249 -1.49 1.73 7.89
CA ILE A 249 -2.23 0.61 8.51
C ILE A 249 -3.19 1.06 9.62
N ALA A 250 -2.78 1.97 10.49
CA ALA A 250 -3.63 2.46 11.58
C ALA A 250 -4.86 3.23 11.05
N THR A 251 -4.67 3.99 9.98
CA THR A 251 -5.71 4.88 9.46
C THR A 251 -6.63 4.17 8.49
N VAL A 252 -6.09 3.28 7.64
CA VAL A 252 -6.84 2.57 6.60
C VAL A 252 -7.39 1.25 7.11
N ALA A 253 -6.58 0.40 7.74
CA ALA A 253 -7.04 -0.93 8.17
C ALA A 253 -7.82 -0.91 9.50
N ALA A 254 -7.49 0.00 10.41
CA ALA A 254 -8.16 0.13 11.70
C ALA A 254 -9.13 1.31 11.79
N ASP A 255 -9.34 2.05 10.69
CA ASP A 255 -10.19 3.25 10.59
C ASP A 255 -10.00 4.25 11.75
N LEU A 256 -8.75 4.39 12.22
CA LEU A 256 -8.38 5.39 13.20
C LEU A 256 -8.16 6.74 12.52
N PRO A 257 -8.40 7.86 13.23
CA PRO A 257 -8.12 9.18 12.69
C PRO A 257 -6.63 9.36 12.41
N THR A 258 -6.30 10.06 11.33
CA THR A 258 -4.93 10.50 11.01
C THR A 258 -4.41 11.51 12.03
N ASP A 259 -3.09 11.51 12.28
CA ASP A 259 -2.50 12.50 13.20
C ASP A 259 -2.44 13.88 12.56
N ALA A 260 -2.69 14.92 13.35
CA ALA A 260 -2.59 16.30 12.90
C ALA A 260 -1.19 16.68 12.35
N VAL A 261 -0.11 16.12 12.92
CA VAL A 261 1.26 16.33 12.42
C VAL A 261 1.44 15.73 11.02
N ASP A 262 0.84 14.58 10.75
CA ASP A 262 0.91 13.88 9.46
C ASP A 262 0.17 14.70 8.40
N VAL A 263 -1.01 15.21 8.74
CA VAL A 263 -1.79 16.09 7.86
C VAL A 263 -1.03 17.39 7.59
N ALA A 264 -0.52 18.05 8.63
CA ALA A 264 0.21 19.30 8.49
C ALA A 264 1.51 19.14 7.67
N ARG A 265 2.15 17.96 7.63
CA ARG A 265 3.32 17.73 6.75
C ARG A 265 2.96 17.59 5.27
N GLY A 266 1.72 17.21 4.94
CA GLY A 266 1.24 17.07 3.57
C GLY A 266 0.71 18.35 2.93
N LEU A 267 0.40 19.35 3.76
CA LEU A 267 -0.14 20.63 3.31
C LEU A 267 0.90 21.47 2.54
N PRO A 268 0.46 22.45 1.72
CA PRO A 268 1.35 23.39 1.04
C PRO A 268 2.27 24.13 2.00
N GLY A 269 3.53 24.30 1.61
CA GLY A 269 4.55 24.95 2.44
C GLY A 269 4.17 26.38 2.85
N ALA A 270 3.44 27.09 2.00
CA ALA A 270 2.88 28.40 2.32
C ALA A 270 1.96 28.39 3.55
N VAL A 271 1.28 27.27 3.82
CA VAL A 271 0.35 27.10 4.95
C VAL A 271 1.06 26.57 6.19
N THR A 272 2.13 25.79 6.02
CA THR A 272 2.77 25.04 7.11
C THR A 272 4.07 25.65 7.61
N ARG A 273 4.53 26.74 6.97
CA ARG A 273 5.84 27.34 7.22
C ARG A 273 6.06 27.66 8.70
N ASP A 274 5.04 28.17 9.36
CA ASP A 274 5.14 28.66 10.73
C ASP A 274 4.82 27.56 11.77
N LEU A 275 4.11 26.51 11.36
CA LEU A 275 3.68 25.40 12.24
C LEU A 275 4.84 24.56 12.77
N PHE A 276 5.95 24.45 12.03
CA PHE A 276 7.07 23.56 12.35
C PHE A 276 8.38 24.33 12.59
N THR A 277 8.28 25.59 13.01
CA THR A 277 9.46 26.35 13.44
C THR A 277 9.94 25.87 14.82
N PRO A 278 11.24 25.97 15.16
CA PRO A 278 11.75 25.53 16.47
C PRO A 278 11.05 26.12 17.70
N MET A 279 10.38 27.27 17.55
CA MET A 279 9.62 27.95 18.60
C MET A 279 8.15 27.52 18.66
N SER A 280 7.69 26.65 17.74
CA SER A 280 6.31 26.17 17.69
C SER A 280 6.10 24.99 18.63
N GLY A 281 4.91 24.92 19.25
CA GLY A 281 4.50 23.80 20.10
C GLY A 281 4.42 22.45 19.36
N MET A 282 4.34 22.44 18.03
CA MET A 282 4.31 21.19 17.22
C MET A 282 5.69 20.75 16.72
N TYR A 283 6.76 21.47 17.04
CA TYR A 283 8.09 21.16 16.52
C TYR A 283 8.64 19.83 17.05
N PHE A 284 8.65 19.65 18.37
CA PHE A 284 9.18 18.42 19.00
C PHE A 284 8.34 17.19 18.64
N THR A 285 7.02 17.33 18.56
CA THR A 285 6.13 16.23 18.16
C THR A 285 6.35 15.83 16.71
N LYS A 286 6.69 16.77 15.82
CA LYS A 286 7.14 16.46 14.45
C LYS A 286 8.45 15.68 14.45
N LEU A 287 9.46 16.10 15.22
CA LEU A 287 10.76 15.42 15.25
C LEU A 287 10.66 13.98 15.75
N GLU A 288 9.92 13.75 16.84
CA GLU A 288 9.66 12.40 17.35
C GLU A 288 8.95 11.53 16.32
N LYS A 289 7.99 12.12 15.60
CA LYS A 289 7.25 11.43 14.56
C LYS A 289 8.14 11.04 13.37
N GLU A 290 9.00 11.94 12.92
CA GLU A 290 9.94 11.68 11.82
C GLU A 290 10.95 10.59 12.19
N ALA A 291 11.43 10.59 13.44
CA ALA A 291 12.30 9.54 13.95
C ALA A 291 11.59 8.17 14.00
N ALA A 292 10.34 8.13 14.49
CA ALA A 292 9.55 6.92 14.55
C ALA A 292 9.21 6.36 13.15
N GLU A 293 8.87 7.23 12.19
CA GLU A 293 8.63 6.84 10.79
C GLU A 293 9.90 6.32 10.11
N GLY A 294 11.04 6.99 10.31
CA GLY A 294 12.33 6.53 9.78
C GLY A 294 12.76 5.18 10.35
N GLY A 295 12.44 4.92 11.62
CA GLY A 295 12.66 3.62 12.27
C GLY A 295 11.64 2.53 11.89
N ASN A 296 10.63 2.83 11.06
CA ASN A 296 9.49 1.94 10.76
C ASN A 296 8.84 1.38 12.05
N VAL A 297 8.69 2.20 13.08
CA VAL A 297 8.11 1.78 14.37
C VAL A 297 6.66 1.36 14.16
N SER A 298 6.33 0.15 14.62
CA SER A 298 4.96 -0.38 14.53
C SER A 298 3.99 0.47 15.36
N PRO A 299 2.80 0.82 14.83
CA PRO A 299 1.80 1.61 15.55
C PRO A 299 1.04 0.81 16.63
N VAL A 300 1.33 -0.49 16.77
CA VAL A 300 0.73 -1.37 17.79
C VAL A 300 1.15 -0.90 19.19
N GLY A 301 0.19 -0.76 20.09
CA GLY A 301 0.40 -0.27 21.47
C GLY A 301 0.34 1.25 21.63
N ILE A 302 0.62 2.02 20.58
CA ILE A 302 0.51 3.50 20.60
C ILE A 302 -0.85 3.94 20.03
N LYS A 303 -1.22 3.42 18.85
CA LYS A 303 -2.45 3.80 18.14
C LYS A 303 -3.43 2.65 17.99
N ILE A 304 -2.94 1.49 17.58
CA ILE A 304 -3.74 0.28 17.41
C ILE A 304 -3.67 -0.52 18.73
N GLY A 305 -4.82 -0.89 19.29
CA GLY A 305 -4.91 -1.67 20.53
C GLY A 305 -4.89 -0.86 21.84
N ARG A 306 -5.04 0.48 21.78
CA ARG A 306 -4.95 1.35 22.97
C ARG A 306 -6.10 1.18 23.99
N LYS A 307 -7.29 0.73 23.57
CA LYS A 307 -8.50 0.80 24.41
C LYS A 307 -8.62 -0.29 25.50
N VAL A 308 -7.82 -1.35 25.46
CA VAL A 308 -7.95 -2.49 26.41
C VAL A 308 -6.66 -2.75 27.19
N SER A 309 -5.54 -2.14 26.79
CA SER A 309 -4.23 -2.37 27.41
C SER A 309 -3.83 -1.30 28.43
N GLU A 310 -4.76 -0.66 29.14
CA GLU A 310 -4.39 0.05 30.37
C GLU A 310 -3.85 -0.99 31.34
N ALA A 311 -2.54 -1.22 31.24
CA ALA A 311 -1.84 -2.18 32.06
C ALA A 311 -2.05 -1.75 33.52
N ALA A 312 -2.30 -2.74 34.38
CA ALA A 312 -2.41 -2.49 35.79
C ALA A 312 -1.17 -1.71 36.27
N PRO A 313 -1.31 -0.73 37.17
CA PRO A 313 -0.18 0.07 37.62
C PRO A 313 0.91 -0.84 38.19
N ILE A 314 2.18 -0.51 37.95
CA ILE A 314 3.33 -1.36 38.34
C ILE A 314 3.29 -1.72 39.83
N SER A 315 2.79 -0.82 40.67
CA SER A 315 2.65 -1.01 42.12
C SER A 315 1.55 -1.98 42.55
N SER A 316 0.63 -2.36 41.65
CA SER A 316 -0.51 -3.22 41.98
C SER A 316 -0.22 -4.72 41.98
N TYR A 317 0.94 -5.13 41.46
CA TYR A 317 1.31 -6.54 41.36
C TYR A 317 2.71 -6.81 41.90
N THR A 318 2.85 -7.93 42.62
CA THR A 318 4.11 -8.47 43.11
C THR A 318 4.53 -9.61 42.17
N ALA A 319 5.43 -9.31 41.23
CA ALA A 319 6.04 -10.32 40.36
C ALA A 319 7.53 -10.49 40.71
N LEU A 320 8.09 -11.68 40.51
CA LEU A 320 9.54 -11.95 40.70
C LEU A 320 10.42 -11.25 39.64
N ALA A 321 9.83 -10.48 38.72
CA ALA A 321 10.54 -9.85 37.62
C ALA A 321 10.06 -8.42 37.36
N THR A 322 10.97 -7.59 36.85
CA THR A 322 10.71 -6.23 36.37
C THR A 322 9.75 -6.22 35.18
N TYR A 323 9.13 -5.06 34.90
CA TYR A 323 8.05 -4.91 33.90
C TYR A 323 8.43 -5.42 32.49
N ASP A 324 9.71 -5.42 32.15
CA ASP A 324 10.26 -5.92 30.89
C ASP A 324 10.09 -7.44 30.68
N LYS A 325 9.85 -8.21 31.74
CA LYS A 325 9.67 -9.68 31.69
C LYS A 325 8.26 -10.13 32.05
N VAL A 326 7.38 -9.20 32.38
CA VAL A 326 5.97 -9.47 32.72
C VAL A 326 5.19 -9.88 31.46
N ASN A 327 4.24 -10.81 31.59
CA ASN A 327 3.36 -11.30 30.51
C ASN A 327 4.08 -11.92 29.31
N LYS A 328 5.31 -12.40 29.49
CA LYS A 328 6.01 -13.26 28.53
C LYS A 328 5.59 -14.71 28.75
N ALA A 329 5.41 -15.46 27.68
CA ALA A 329 5.07 -16.88 27.73
C ALA A 329 5.93 -17.66 26.72
N PRO A 330 6.29 -18.92 27.00
CA PRO A 330 6.97 -19.77 26.04
C PRO A 330 6.06 -20.09 24.85
N LEU A 331 6.57 -19.86 23.65
CA LEU A 331 6.04 -20.37 22.39
C LEU A 331 6.81 -21.64 22.04
N ILE A 332 6.06 -22.74 21.95
CA ILE A 332 6.59 -24.06 21.64
C ILE A 332 6.19 -24.42 20.22
N ALA A 333 7.17 -24.62 19.34
CA ALA A 333 6.96 -25.06 17.97
C ALA A 333 7.56 -26.46 17.81
N LEU A 334 6.71 -27.44 17.48
CA LEU A 334 7.09 -28.81 17.22
C LEU A 334 6.86 -29.10 15.74
N ALA A 335 7.89 -29.59 15.05
CA ALA A 335 7.77 -30.11 13.70
C ALA A 335 8.05 -31.62 13.74
N ASP A 336 7.00 -32.41 13.55
CA ASP A 336 7.10 -33.88 13.54
C ASP A 336 7.44 -34.36 12.13
N VAL A 337 8.71 -34.15 11.74
CA VAL A 337 9.26 -34.56 10.43
C VAL A 337 10.37 -35.58 10.66
N LYS A 338 9.99 -36.82 10.97
CA LYS A 338 10.88 -37.99 11.08
C LYS A 338 12.20 -37.69 11.83
N SER A 339 13.31 -37.52 11.11
CA SER A 339 14.65 -37.30 11.67
C SER A 339 15.15 -35.84 11.60
N GLU A 340 14.40 -34.94 10.98
CA GLU A 340 14.71 -33.51 10.89
C GLU A 340 13.77 -32.73 11.80
N GLU A 341 14.00 -32.84 13.11
CA GLU A 341 13.23 -32.11 14.10
C GLU A 341 13.86 -30.76 14.39
N ASN A 342 13.26 -29.69 13.86
CA ASN A 342 13.49 -28.32 14.34
C ASN A 342 12.49 -27.97 15.45
N SER A 343 12.41 -28.81 16.50
CA SER A 343 11.62 -28.48 17.68
C SER A 343 12.37 -27.45 18.51
N TYR A 344 11.76 -26.28 18.74
CA TYR A 344 12.36 -25.23 19.55
C TYR A 344 11.33 -24.59 20.50
N VAL A 345 11.84 -24.18 21.66
CA VAL A 345 11.08 -23.41 22.65
C VAL A 345 11.69 -22.02 22.69
N SER A 346 10.87 -21.02 22.44
CA SER A 346 11.26 -19.62 22.50
C SER A 346 10.39 -18.89 23.52
N VAL A 347 10.93 -17.92 24.25
CA VAL A 347 10.10 -17.04 25.09
C VAL A 347 9.58 -15.91 24.22
N ALA A 348 8.28 -15.91 23.94
CA ALA A 348 7.67 -14.87 23.14
C ALA A 348 7.67 -13.53 23.89
N SER A 349 7.77 -12.44 23.13
CA SER A 349 7.51 -11.09 23.63
C SER A 349 6.11 -11.00 24.24
N GLN A 350 5.88 -9.96 25.06
CA GLN A 350 4.60 -9.75 25.73
C GLN A 350 3.44 -9.85 24.73
N THR A 351 2.59 -10.86 24.91
CA THR A 351 1.41 -11.04 24.07
C THR A 351 0.29 -10.17 24.60
N VAL A 352 -0.12 -9.15 23.84
CA VAL A 352 -1.33 -8.40 24.13
C VAL A 352 -2.51 -9.23 23.61
N LEU A 353 -3.53 -9.43 24.45
CA LEU A 353 -4.74 -10.15 24.04
C LEU A 353 -5.39 -9.41 22.87
N PRO A 354 -5.83 -10.10 21.80
CA PRO A 354 -6.55 -9.45 20.71
C PRO A 354 -7.96 -9.06 21.19
N ASP A 355 -8.19 -7.76 21.35
CA ASP A 355 -9.44 -7.15 21.82
C ASP A 355 -10.68 -7.71 21.11
N MET A 356 -10.59 -7.92 19.79
CA MET A 356 -11.71 -8.42 18.97
C MET A 356 -12.09 -9.87 19.30
N ALA A 357 -11.11 -10.73 19.60
CA ALA A 357 -11.38 -12.13 19.93
C ALA A 357 -12.02 -12.28 21.33
N ALA A 358 -11.62 -11.42 22.27
CA ALA A 358 -12.21 -11.35 23.61
C ALA A 358 -13.68 -10.89 23.53
N ALA A 359 -13.98 -9.85 22.75
CA ALA A 359 -15.35 -9.38 22.53
C ALA A 359 -16.24 -10.47 21.88
N ALA A 360 -15.72 -11.22 20.91
CA ALA A 360 -16.46 -12.34 20.30
C ALA A 360 -16.72 -13.50 21.29
N GLN A 361 -15.81 -13.75 22.24
CA GLN A 361 -16.05 -14.70 23.32
C GLN A 361 -17.13 -14.19 24.29
N MET A 362 -17.08 -12.91 24.67
CA MET A 362 -18.12 -12.29 25.49
C MET A 362 -19.50 -12.35 24.84
N LEU A 363 -19.61 -12.04 23.55
CA LEU A 363 -20.88 -12.10 22.80
C LEU A 363 -21.45 -13.52 22.78
N ARG A 364 -20.60 -14.53 22.48
CA ARG A 364 -21.00 -15.94 22.51
C ARG A 364 -21.48 -16.38 23.91
N ASP A 365 -20.79 -15.94 24.95
CA ASP A 365 -21.19 -16.24 26.33
C ASP A 365 -22.49 -15.51 26.70
N CYS A 366 -22.66 -14.24 26.33
CA CYS A 366 -23.91 -13.50 26.49
C CYS A 366 -25.10 -14.22 25.81
N GLU A 367 -24.93 -14.69 24.58
CA GLU A 367 -25.95 -15.47 23.88
C GLU A 367 -26.28 -16.78 24.60
N LYS A 368 -25.25 -17.50 25.04
CA LYS A 368 -25.39 -18.76 25.79
C LYS A 368 -26.12 -18.58 27.12
N TYR A 369 -25.93 -17.46 27.79
CA TYR A 369 -26.50 -17.17 29.11
C TYR A 369 -27.72 -16.24 29.09
N LYS A 370 -28.23 -15.87 27.91
CA LYS A 370 -29.37 -14.94 27.69
C LYS A 370 -30.64 -15.31 28.47
N ASN A 371 -30.89 -16.60 28.69
CA ASN A 371 -32.08 -17.10 29.38
C ASN A 371 -31.89 -17.35 30.89
N LYS A 372 -30.66 -17.18 31.43
CA LYS A 372 -30.41 -17.32 32.86
C LYS A 372 -30.54 -15.95 33.52
N LYS A 373 -31.48 -15.82 34.47
CA LYS A 373 -31.81 -14.55 35.15
C LYS A 373 -30.65 -13.92 35.96
N GLN A 374 -29.59 -14.68 36.25
CA GLN A 374 -28.35 -14.20 36.86
C GLN A 374 -27.18 -15.03 36.33
N ALA A 375 -26.19 -14.37 35.71
CA ALA A 375 -24.89 -14.97 35.42
C ALA A 375 -23.94 -14.65 36.58
N ASP A 376 -23.17 -15.64 37.06
CA ASP A 376 -22.19 -15.43 38.13
C ASP A 376 -21.20 -14.30 37.77
N PRO A 377 -20.95 -13.33 38.67
CA PRO A 377 -20.01 -12.23 38.42
C PRO A 377 -18.60 -12.70 38.05
N ALA A 378 -18.21 -13.90 38.52
CA ALA A 378 -16.91 -14.51 38.23
C ALA A 378 -16.72 -14.90 36.75
N LEU A 379 -17.80 -15.17 36.01
CA LEU A 379 -17.73 -15.48 34.57
C LEU A 379 -17.25 -14.27 33.76
N TRP A 380 -17.70 -13.08 34.15
CA TRP A 380 -17.36 -11.82 33.46
C TRP A 380 -15.98 -11.28 33.84
N GLN A 381 -15.45 -11.66 35.02
CA GLN A 381 -14.08 -11.32 35.44
C GLN A 381 -12.97 -11.92 34.56
N LYS A 382 -13.29 -12.94 33.75
CA LYS A 382 -12.38 -13.49 32.72
C LYS A 382 -12.05 -12.43 31.65
N TYR A 383 -12.99 -11.54 31.36
CA TYR A 383 -12.91 -10.55 30.29
C TYR A 383 -12.39 -9.18 30.77
N PHE A 384 -12.57 -8.88 32.06
CA PHE A 384 -12.02 -7.69 32.71
C PHE A 384 -11.16 -8.09 33.93
N PRO A 385 -9.98 -8.68 33.72
CA PRO A 385 -9.12 -9.06 34.83
C PRO A 385 -8.58 -7.80 35.51
N LYS A 386 -9.04 -7.52 36.74
CA LYS A 386 -8.57 -6.36 37.51
C LYS A 386 -7.07 -6.44 37.89
N ASN A 387 -6.48 -7.64 38.02
CA ASN A 387 -5.15 -7.86 38.61
C ASN A 387 -4.40 -9.13 38.13
N ARG A 388 -4.68 -9.69 36.93
CA ARG A 388 -3.97 -10.92 36.51
C ARG A 388 -2.68 -10.59 35.77
N VAL A 389 -1.56 -10.89 36.42
CA VAL A 389 -0.23 -10.88 35.81
C VAL A 389 0.19 -12.32 35.54
N ASN A 390 0.48 -12.65 34.28
CA ASN A 390 1.04 -13.94 33.94
C ASN A 390 2.57 -13.84 33.98
N MET A 391 3.20 -14.67 34.80
CA MET A 391 4.65 -14.86 34.77
C MET A 391 5.01 -15.97 33.79
N ALA A 392 6.17 -15.85 33.13
CA ALA A 392 6.64 -16.88 32.21
C ALA A 392 6.83 -18.21 32.94
N PRO A 393 6.11 -19.30 32.58
CA PRO A 393 6.37 -20.61 33.15
C PRO A 393 7.77 -21.12 32.80
N TYR A 394 8.37 -21.85 33.73
CA TYR A 394 9.56 -22.65 33.46
C TYR A 394 9.16 -23.86 32.62
N VAL A 395 9.78 -24.02 31.45
CA VAL A 395 9.51 -25.15 30.54
C VAL A 395 10.77 -25.99 30.40
N SER A 396 10.69 -27.24 30.82
CA SER A 396 11.73 -28.25 30.56
C SER A 396 11.16 -29.31 29.62
N ILE A 397 11.92 -29.64 28.58
CA ILE A 397 11.65 -30.79 27.72
C ILE A 397 12.38 -31.97 28.34
N ASN A 398 11.63 -32.95 28.83
CA ASN A 398 12.21 -34.20 29.31
C ASN A 398 12.07 -35.24 28.19
N ASP A 399 13.20 -35.68 27.67
CA ASP A 399 13.26 -36.76 26.68
C ASP A 399 13.04 -38.09 27.42
N THR A 400 11.78 -38.54 27.43
CA THR A 400 11.44 -39.88 27.86
C THR A 400 12.05 -40.82 26.83
N LYS A 401 13.02 -41.67 27.24
CA LYS A 401 13.81 -42.63 26.43
C LYS A 401 13.03 -43.63 25.54
N ASN A 402 11.76 -43.38 25.26
CA ASN A 402 10.90 -44.08 24.32
C ASN A 402 10.73 -43.23 23.05
N ASP A 403 11.04 -43.79 21.88
CA ASP A 403 10.95 -43.11 20.58
C ASP A 403 9.55 -42.54 20.27
N ASN A 404 8.50 -42.99 20.97
CA ASN A 404 7.09 -42.67 20.69
C ASN A 404 6.43 -41.74 21.72
N THR A 405 7.13 -41.30 22.77
CA THR A 405 6.55 -40.42 23.79
C THR A 405 7.56 -39.36 24.18
N ARG A 406 7.16 -38.09 24.13
CA ARG A 406 7.91 -36.95 24.69
C ARG A 406 7.03 -36.20 25.66
N SER A 407 7.54 -35.89 26.85
CA SER A 407 6.82 -35.11 27.85
C SER A 407 7.38 -33.69 27.93
N ILE A 408 6.51 -32.71 27.69
CA ILE A 408 6.81 -31.30 27.91
C ILE A 408 6.21 -30.93 29.27
N SER A 409 7.05 -30.62 30.25
CA SER A 409 6.59 -30.13 31.55
C SER A 409 6.65 -28.61 31.57
N VAL A 410 5.47 -27.97 31.60
CA VAL A 410 5.31 -26.53 31.77
C VAL A 410 4.96 -26.28 33.24
N THR A 411 5.93 -25.82 34.03
CA THR A 411 5.72 -25.43 35.42
C THR A 411 5.26 -23.97 35.44
N LEU A 412 3.94 -23.76 35.49
CA LEU A 412 3.36 -22.45 35.80
C LEU A 412 3.64 -22.15 37.27
N ASP A 413 4.53 -21.20 37.53
CA ASP A 413 4.76 -20.72 38.88
C ASP A 413 3.47 -20.02 39.34
N LYS A 414 2.70 -20.68 40.21
CA LYS A 414 1.47 -20.12 40.78
C LYS A 414 1.88 -18.95 41.66
N VAL A 415 1.64 -17.72 41.20
CA VAL A 415 1.57 -16.58 42.13
C VAL A 415 0.28 -16.72 42.92
N THR A 416 0.38 -17.29 44.11
CA THR A 416 -0.72 -17.32 45.08
C THR A 416 -0.84 -15.98 45.79
N LYS A 417 -2.05 -15.41 45.65
CA LYS A 417 -2.68 -14.27 46.32
C LYS A 417 -2.15 -12.87 46.03
#